data_AF-A8H170-F1
#
_entry.id   AF-A8H170-F1
#
_cell.length_a   1.000
_cell.length_b   1.000
_cell.length_c   1.000
_cell.angle_alpha   90.00
_cell.angle_beta   90.00
_cell.angle_gamma   90.00
#
_symmetry.space_group_name_H-M   'P 1'
#
loop_
_entity.id
_entity.type
_entity.pdbx_description
1 polymer ?
#
loop_
_entity_poly.entity_id
_entity_poly.type
_entity_poly.pdbx_seq_one_letter_code
_entity_poly.pdbx_strand_id
1 'polypeptide(L)'
;MRKTLFTASLLALSCLSPAMAADAAKSYPVDPESGLIMAPGWEMVNYQCNACHTTSIIPQNKGNREVWRDTIQWMVDTQGLWDLSDTWDPVLDYLSTYYDETGIDMKIFRRKPLDANQMPPMPSSNEEN
;
A
#
# COMPACT_ATOMS: atom_id res chain seq x y z
N MET A 1 -51.03 -34.31 -24.68
CA MET A 1 -49.55 -34.40 -24.56
C MET A 1 -48.93 -33.10 -25.07
N ARG A 2 -48.50 -32.21 -24.17
CA ARG A 2 -47.61 -31.08 -24.49
C ARG A 2 -46.62 -30.94 -23.34
N LYS A 3 -45.35 -31.13 -23.66
CA LYS A 3 -44.25 -31.28 -22.72
C LYS A 3 -43.90 -29.92 -22.13
N THR A 4 -43.75 -29.90 -20.82
CA THR A 4 -43.18 -28.85 -19.99
C THR A 4 -41.73 -28.58 -20.38
N LEU A 5 -41.34 -27.31 -20.46
CA LEU A 5 -39.95 -26.87 -20.44
C LEU A 5 -39.84 -25.76 -19.40
N PHE A 6 -39.45 -26.13 -18.18
CA PHE A 6 -39.00 -25.19 -17.16
C PHE A 6 -37.52 -24.92 -17.44
N THR A 7 -37.21 -23.71 -17.90
CA THR A 7 -35.84 -23.21 -17.99
C THR A 7 -35.34 -22.93 -16.57
N ALA A 8 -34.45 -23.78 -16.08
CA ALA A 8 -33.77 -23.60 -14.81
C ALA A 8 -32.78 -22.42 -14.93
N SER A 9 -33.05 -21.35 -14.19
CA SER A 9 -32.16 -20.22 -14.04
C SER A 9 -31.00 -20.63 -13.13
N LEU A 10 -29.78 -20.80 -13.68
CA LEU A 10 -28.57 -20.95 -12.88
C LEU A 10 -28.22 -19.60 -12.24
N LEU A 11 -28.53 -19.45 -10.95
CA LEU A 11 -27.88 -18.46 -10.10
C LEU A 11 -26.45 -18.97 -9.83
N ALA A 12 -25.47 -18.47 -10.57
CA ALA A 12 -24.06 -18.63 -10.23
C ALA A 12 -23.77 -17.74 -9.01
N LEU A 13 -23.90 -18.32 -7.81
CA LEU A 13 -23.50 -17.67 -6.56
C LEU A 13 -21.96 -17.67 -6.54
N SER A 14 -21.37 -16.54 -6.90
CA SER A 14 -19.93 -16.31 -6.86
C SER A 14 -19.40 -16.52 -5.45
N CYS A 15 -18.50 -17.48 -5.29
CA CYS A 15 -17.71 -17.66 -4.07
C CYS A 15 -16.82 -16.43 -3.88
N LEU A 16 -17.23 -15.48 -3.04
CA LEU A 16 -16.28 -14.54 -2.44
C LEU A 16 -15.49 -15.32 -1.38
N SER A 17 -14.30 -15.79 -1.76
CA SER A 17 -13.39 -16.50 -0.86
C SER A 17 -12.82 -15.54 0.21
N PRO A 18 -13.02 -15.78 1.52
CA PRO A 18 -12.49 -14.92 2.59
C PRO A 18 -10.97 -15.05 2.85
N ALA A 19 -10.21 -15.71 1.97
CA ALA A 19 -8.87 -16.19 2.27
C ALA A 19 -7.84 -15.08 2.56
N MET A 20 -8.00 -13.90 1.97
CA MET A 20 -7.02 -12.81 2.11
C MET A 20 -7.05 -12.14 3.50
N ALA A 21 -8.23 -11.99 4.11
CA ALA A 21 -8.36 -11.36 5.43
C ALA A 21 -7.73 -12.19 6.56
N ALA A 22 -7.68 -13.52 6.41
CA ALA A 22 -7.10 -14.40 7.41
C ALA A 22 -5.57 -14.32 7.49
N ASP A 23 -4.91 -13.79 6.46
CA ASP A 23 -3.45 -13.80 6.37
C ASP A 23 -2.77 -12.59 7.01
N ALA A 24 -3.47 -11.46 7.09
CA ALA A 24 -3.03 -10.27 7.80
C ALA A 24 -2.82 -10.51 9.31
N ALA A 25 -3.51 -11.51 9.89
CA ALA A 25 -3.41 -11.85 11.31
C ALA A 25 -2.17 -12.70 11.66
N LYS A 26 -1.43 -13.22 10.67
CA LYS A 26 -0.21 -14.00 10.91
C LYS A 26 1.01 -13.10 10.94
N SER A 27 1.92 -13.38 11.87
CA SER A 27 3.25 -12.75 11.89
C SER A 27 4.19 -13.48 10.93
N TYR A 28 4.84 -12.73 10.05
CA TYR A 28 5.86 -13.21 9.12
C TYR A 28 7.23 -12.59 9.45
N PRO A 29 8.35 -13.27 9.16
CA PRO A 29 9.67 -12.67 9.31
C PRO A 29 9.90 -11.54 8.29
N VAL A 30 10.89 -10.70 8.53
CA VAL A 30 11.35 -9.67 7.57
C VAL A 30 12.60 -10.17 6.86
N ASP A 31 12.65 -10.03 5.55
CA ASP A 31 13.82 -10.36 4.77
C ASP A 31 14.91 -9.28 4.98
N PRO A 32 16.13 -9.64 5.40
CA PRO A 32 17.17 -8.67 5.76
C PRO A 32 17.74 -7.88 4.57
N GLU A 33 17.58 -8.37 3.33
CA GLU A 33 18.10 -7.69 2.14
C GLU A 33 17.09 -6.69 1.56
N SER A 34 15.85 -7.12 1.38
CA SER A 34 14.77 -6.30 0.81
C SER A 34 14.08 -5.41 1.86
N GLY A 35 14.12 -5.78 3.13
CA GLY A 35 13.34 -5.15 4.21
C GLY A 35 11.84 -5.49 4.14
N LEU A 36 11.41 -6.37 3.25
CA LEU A 36 10.01 -6.75 3.07
C LEU A 36 9.57 -7.81 4.10
N ILE A 37 8.31 -7.74 4.52
CA ILE A 37 7.67 -8.79 5.32
C ILE A 37 7.50 -10.01 4.41
N MET A 38 8.07 -11.15 4.77
CA MET A 38 8.07 -12.39 3.97
C MET A 38 6.71 -13.13 4.01
N ALA A 39 5.62 -12.38 3.79
CA ALA A 39 4.26 -12.88 3.68
C ALA A 39 3.88 -13.16 2.22
N PRO A 40 2.84 -13.95 1.93
CA PRO A 40 2.48 -14.28 0.55
C PRO A 40 2.37 -13.05 -0.36
N GLY A 41 3.06 -13.09 -1.50
CA GLY A 41 3.16 -11.98 -2.46
C GLY A 41 4.45 -11.15 -2.36
N TRP A 42 5.23 -11.26 -1.29
CA TRP A 42 6.43 -10.43 -1.07
C TRP A 42 7.50 -10.58 -2.16
N GLU A 43 7.74 -11.78 -2.67
CA GLU A 43 8.73 -12.04 -3.73
C GLU A 43 8.37 -11.34 -5.04
N MET A 44 7.07 -11.31 -5.37
CA MET A 44 6.56 -10.61 -6.54
C MET A 44 6.78 -9.10 -6.40
N VAL A 45 6.48 -8.54 -5.23
CA VAL A 45 6.76 -7.13 -4.94
C VAL A 45 8.26 -6.84 -4.98
N ASN A 46 9.09 -7.71 -4.42
CA ASN A 46 10.55 -7.56 -4.49
C ASN A 46 11.05 -7.53 -5.94
N TYR A 47 10.55 -8.44 -6.78
CA TYR A 47 10.90 -8.48 -8.19
C TYR A 47 10.49 -7.22 -8.96
N GLN A 48 9.27 -6.73 -8.75
CA GLN A 48 8.77 -5.55 -9.46
C GLN A 48 9.41 -4.25 -8.97
N CYS A 49 9.70 -4.14 -7.68
CA CYS A 49 10.05 -2.85 -7.05
C CYS A 49 11.55 -2.68 -6.77
N ASN A 50 12.38 -3.73 -6.89
CA ASN A 50 13.83 -3.65 -6.60
C ASN A 50 14.70 -3.35 -7.83
N ALA A 51 14.09 -3.07 -8.99
CA ALA A 51 14.83 -2.89 -10.24
C ALA A 51 15.54 -1.53 -10.37
N CYS A 52 15.05 -0.50 -9.69
CA CYS A 52 15.57 0.87 -9.79
C CYS A 52 16.17 1.38 -8.47
N HIS A 53 15.65 0.91 -7.33
CA HIS A 53 16.12 1.25 -5.99
C HIS A 53 15.78 0.11 -5.03
N THR A 54 16.39 0.11 -3.85
CA THR A 54 16.06 -0.86 -2.81
C THR A 54 14.58 -0.79 -2.41
N THR A 55 13.98 -1.94 -2.13
CA THR A 55 12.64 -2.08 -1.55
C THR A 55 12.55 -1.65 -0.09
N SER A 56 13.69 -1.33 0.55
CA SER A 56 13.71 -0.80 1.92
C SER A 56 12.95 0.53 2.07
N ILE A 57 12.61 1.20 0.96
CA ILE A 57 11.72 2.37 0.96
C ILE A 57 10.25 2.02 1.23
N ILE A 58 9.81 0.80 0.89
CA ILE A 58 8.41 0.37 1.05
C ILE A 58 8.01 0.39 2.54
N PRO A 59 8.76 -0.23 3.47
CA PRO A 59 8.44 -0.17 4.90
C PRO A 59 8.41 1.23 5.52
N GLN A 60 9.10 2.19 4.91
CA GLN A 60 9.17 3.58 5.39
C GLN A 60 7.94 4.40 4.99
N ASN A 61 7.12 3.86 4.08
CA ASN A 61 5.91 4.50 3.59
C ASN A 61 4.68 3.67 3.96
N LYS A 62 3.54 4.35 4.01
CA LYS A 62 2.24 3.75 4.29
C LYS A 62 1.25 4.27 3.26
N GLY A 63 0.32 3.43 2.87
CA GLY A 63 -0.73 3.80 1.94
C GLY A 63 -1.83 2.75 1.95
N ASN A 64 -3.07 3.19 1.82
CA ASN A 64 -4.13 2.28 1.42
C ASN A 64 -3.94 1.84 -0.05
N ARG A 65 -4.80 0.96 -0.54
CA ARG A 65 -4.69 0.41 -1.90
C ARG A 65 -4.64 1.52 -2.96
N GLU A 66 -5.48 2.53 -2.83
CA GLU A 66 -5.55 3.64 -3.79
C GLU A 66 -4.25 4.46 -3.78
N VAL A 67 -3.71 4.77 -2.60
CA VAL A 67 -2.44 5.48 -2.46
C VAL A 67 -1.29 4.69 -3.09
N TRP A 68 -1.22 3.38 -2.85
CA TRP A 68 -0.20 2.53 -3.48
C TRP A 68 -0.36 2.46 -4.99
N ARG A 69 -1.59 2.33 -5.50
CA ARG A 69 -1.87 2.33 -6.94
C ARG A 69 -1.41 3.62 -7.58
N ASP A 70 -1.79 4.75 -7.00
CA ASP A 70 -1.46 6.07 -7.56
C ASP A 70 0.06 6.31 -7.50
N THR A 71 0.73 5.80 -6.46
CA THR A 71 2.20 5.83 -6.33
C THR A 71 2.89 5.01 -7.43
N ILE A 72 2.44 3.77 -7.66
CA ILE A 72 3.01 2.91 -8.71
C ILE A 72 2.71 3.49 -10.09
N GLN A 73 1.50 4.00 -10.32
CA GLN A 73 1.14 4.64 -11.59
C GLN A 73 2.04 5.85 -11.87
N TRP A 74 2.34 6.67 -10.86
CA TRP A 74 3.31 7.76 -11.00
C TRP A 74 4.70 7.25 -11.40
N MET A 75 5.15 6.11 -10.86
CA MET A 75 6.43 5.49 -11.26
C MET A 75 6.39 5.02 -12.72
N VAL A 76 5.27 4.47 -13.17
CA VAL A 76 5.08 4.08 -14.57
C VAL A 76 5.12 5.30 -15.49
N ASP A 77 4.37 6.35 -15.14
CA ASP A 77 4.22 7.54 -15.98
C ASP A 77 5.49 8.39 -16.06
N THR A 78 6.28 8.43 -14.98
CA THR A 78 7.34 9.43 -14.82
C THR A 78 8.73 8.86 -14.54
N GLN A 79 8.82 7.69 -13.88
CA GLN A 79 10.11 7.11 -13.47
C GLN A 79 10.57 5.98 -14.39
N GLY A 80 9.74 5.60 -15.37
CA GLY A 80 10.05 4.55 -16.34
C GLY A 80 9.87 3.13 -15.82
N LEU A 81 9.07 2.94 -14.76
CA LEU A 81 8.62 1.61 -14.38
C LEU A 81 7.76 1.05 -15.51
N TRP A 82 7.93 -0.23 -15.82
CA TRP A 82 7.06 -0.91 -16.79
C TRP A 82 5.65 -1.09 -16.21
N ASP A 83 4.66 -1.26 -17.09
CA ASP A 83 3.32 -1.65 -16.64
C ASP A 83 3.38 -3.03 -15.95
N LEU A 84 2.74 -3.13 -14.78
CA LEU A 84 2.78 -4.35 -13.98
C LEU A 84 1.88 -5.48 -14.55
N SER A 85 1.07 -5.19 -15.57
CA SER A 85 0.20 -6.15 -16.26
C SER A 85 -0.62 -6.97 -15.26
N ASP A 86 -0.61 -8.30 -15.36
CA ASP A 86 -1.40 -9.17 -14.48
C ASP A 86 -0.93 -9.17 -13.01
N THR A 87 0.19 -8.48 -12.69
CA THR A 87 0.73 -8.39 -11.32
C THR A 87 0.24 -7.17 -10.55
N TRP A 88 -0.54 -6.26 -11.16
CA TRP A 88 -1.13 -5.10 -10.48
C TRP A 88 -1.87 -5.49 -9.20
N ASP A 89 -2.85 -6.39 -9.30
CA ASP A 89 -3.69 -6.73 -8.16
C ASP A 89 -2.93 -7.46 -7.04
N PRO A 90 -2.12 -8.51 -7.30
CA PRO A 90 -1.30 -9.14 -6.27
C PRO A 90 -0.31 -8.20 -5.57
N VAL A 91 0.30 -7.26 -6.31
CA VAL A 91 1.20 -6.25 -5.74
C VAL A 91 0.43 -5.33 -4.81
N LEU A 92 -0.71 -4.81 -5.26
CA LEU A 92 -1.55 -3.92 -4.46
C LEU A 92 -2.15 -4.63 -3.25
N ASP A 93 -2.52 -5.91 -3.38
CA ASP A 93 -3.02 -6.73 -2.27
C ASP A 93 -1.96 -6.84 -1.17
N TYR A 94 -0.73 -7.19 -1.53
CA TYR A 94 0.37 -7.28 -0.57
C TYR A 94 0.67 -5.92 0.09
N LEU A 95 0.86 -4.87 -0.71
CA LEU A 95 1.21 -3.55 -0.20
C LEU A 95 0.14 -2.98 0.73
N SER A 96 -1.14 -3.06 0.32
CA SER A 96 -2.25 -2.58 1.16
C SER A 96 -2.53 -3.46 2.37
N THR A 97 -2.13 -4.74 2.37
CA THR A 97 -2.32 -5.61 3.54
C THR A 97 -1.23 -5.39 4.59
N TYR A 98 0.03 -5.29 4.17
CA TYR A 98 1.18 -5.28 5.08
C TYR A 98 1.78 -3.89 5.30
N TYR A 99 1.48 -2.92 4.43
CA TYR A 99 1.95 -1.54 4.49
C TYR A 99 0.79 -0.53 4.37
N ASP A 100 -0.36 -0.87 4.94
CA ASP A 100 -1.55 -0.01 4.97
C ASP A 100 -1.33 1.30 5.73
N GLU A 101 -2.07 2.34 5.36
CA GLU A 101 -2.23 3.54 6.17
C GLU A 101 -3.39 3.35 7.17
N THR A 102 -3.11 2.75 8.32
CA THR A 102 -4.11 2.59 9.38
C THR A 102 -4.33 3.90 10.13
N GLY A 103 -5.04 4.85 9.51
CA GLY A 103 -5.40 6.14 10.08
C GLY A 103 -4.22 7.12 10.24
N ILE A 104 -4.46 8.40 9.95
CA ILE A 104 -3.49 9.45 10.26
C ILE A 104 -3.47 9.63 11.79
N ASP A 105 -2.58 8.91 12.48
CA ASP A 105 -2.27 9.25 13.85
C ASP A 105 -1.47 10.55 13.85
N MET A 106 -2.13 11.64 14.20
CA MET A 106 -1.53 12.96 14.35
C MET A 106 -0.44 13.04 15.42
N LYS A 107 -0.24 11.97 16.23
CA LYS A 107 0.91 11.79 17.12
C LYS A 107 2.11 11.12 16.44
N ILE A 108 1.91 10.38 15.35
CA ILE A 108 2.96 9.70 14.58
C ILE A 108 3.42 10.58 13.41
N PHE A 109 2.48 11.20 12.70
CA PHE A 109 2.77 11.98 11.48
C PHE A 109 3.03 13.48 11.74
N ARG A 110 3.15 13.88 13.00
CA ARG A 110 3.61 15.23 13.39
C ARG A 110 4.75 15.10 14.39
N ARG A 111 5.85 15.82 14.17
CA ARG A 111 6.75 16.15 15.29
C ARG A 111 5.96 16.93 16.34
N LYS A 112 6.16 16.61 17.62
CA LYS A 112 5.69 17.44 18.73
C LYS A 112 6.08 18.90 18.44
N PRO A 113 5.21 19.89 18.71
CA PRO A 113 5.61 21.29 18.65
C PRO A 113 6.91 21.53 19.44
N LEU A 114 7.79 22.38 18.91
CA LEU A 114 9.04 22.76 19.58
C LEU A 114 8.71 23.30 20.98
N ASP A 115 9.54 22.96 21.97
CA ASP A 115 9.41 23.57 23.29
C ASP A 115 9.72 25.08 23.17
N ALA A 116 9.13 25.91 24.03
CA ALA A 116 9.18 27.38 23.88
C ALA A 116 10.61 27.95 23.88
N ASN A 117 11.57 27.26 24.49
CA ASN A 117 12.99 27.59 24.52
C ASN A 117 13.77 27.17 23.26
N GLN A 118 13.17 26.36 22.39
CA GLN A 118 13.72 25.93 21.10
C GLN A 118 13.10 26.68 19.92
N MET A 119 12.13 27.54 20.20
CA MET A 119 11.56 28.41 19.18
C MET A 119 12.61 29.43 18.74
N PRO A 120 12.81 29.64 17.42
CA PRO A 120 13.64 30.73 16.95
C PRO A 120 13.08 32.07 17.44
N PRO A 121 13.93 33.10 17.60
CA PRO A 121 13.45 34.43 17.96
C PRO A 121 12.41 34.88 16.94
N MET A 122 11.28 35.41 17.44
CA MET A 122 10.26 35.98 16.57
C MET A 122 10.91 37.07 15.71
N PRO A 123 10.57 37.16 14.41
CA PRO A 123 11.08 38.25 13.58
C PRO A 123 10.75 39.57 14.26
N SER A 124 11.77 40.39 14.53
CA SER A 124 11.58 41.71 15.10
C SER A 124 10.73 42.52 14.15
N SER A 125 9.67 43.14 14.66
CA SER A 125 8.82 44.10 13.95
C SER A 125 9.56 45.42 13.71
N ASN A 126 10.78 45.37 13.21
CA ASN A 126 11.37 46.53 12.57
C ASN A 126 10.78 46.55 11.17
N GLU A 127 9.60 47.19 11.08
CA GLU A 127 9.37 48.16 10.02
C GLU A 127 10.67 48.93 9.80
N GLU A 128 11.30 48.77 8.65
CA GLU A 128 12.12 49.83 8.09
C GLU A 128 12.18 49.68 6.56
N ASN A 129 11.20 50.36 5.96
CA ASN A 129 11.15 50.99 4.64
C ASN A 129 11.02 50.11 3.39
#